data_AF-A0A1S3H886-F1
#
_entry.id   AF-A0A1S3H886-F1
#
_cell.length_a   1.000
_cell.length_b   1.000
_cell.length_c   1.000
_cell.angle_alpha   90.00
_cell.angle_beta   90.00
_cell.angle_gamma   90.00
#
_symmetry.space_group_name_H-M   'P 1'
#
loop_
_entity.id
_entity.type
_entity.pdbx_description
1 polymer ?
#
loop_
_entity_poly.entity_id
_entity_poly.type
_entity_poly.pdbx_seq_one_letter_code
_entity_poly.pdbx_strand_id
1 'polypeptide(L)'
;MASLKEGIIVTMLICVIITASTFIIMYDMDVTNITRLRKYISVPSVFNDREFTIGMKDTNKKYICIGIGCAVSTKGFNMSLVLSTLPVFTTLMPSFCETVSKGYSYHFYISYDYTDAFFKEQNSRDSFKAKFMDMVKKLCSSSIPIYLHFVRCPCKGAPAHAQNYAMIAAYNDSMDYLYRINDDTKMVTKSWTETFISELSKFNPPNVGVVGPNHQGGNTAIMTYDFVHRTHIDIFGFHYPAVFTGWFADDWITEVYKPNRSKKIANVKVIHTMAVGTRYNVRSDLATKVKGQVEHDKKTLNSWLKKNKL
;
A
#
# COMPACT_ATOMS: atom_id res chain seq x y z
N MET A 1 56.14 -26.81 -26.54
CA MET A 1 54.78 -27.39 -26.45
C MET A 1 54.18 -27.40 -25.03
N ALA A 2 54.97 -27.31 -23.94
CA ALA A 2 54.42 -27.25 -22.57
C ALA A 2 53.67 -25.94 -22.24
N SER A 3 54.17 -24.79 -22.71
CA SER A 3 53.63 -23.46 -22.35
C SER A 3 52.21 -23.17 -22.91
N LEU A 4 51.80 -23.82 -24.00
CA LEU A 4 50.46 -23.60 -24.57
C LEU A 4 49.38 -24.37 -23.79
N LYS A 5 49.71 -25.56 -23.27
CA LYS A 5 48.79 -26.35 -22.44
C LYS A 5 48.52 -25.68 -21.10
N GLU A 6 49.55 -25.10 -20.48
CA GLU A 6 49.41 -24.37 -19.21
C GLU A 6 48.55 -23.11 -19.37
N GLY A 7 48.73 -22.35 -20.46
CA GLY A 7 47.91 -21.17 -20.75
C GLY A 7 46.42 -21.48 -20.96
N ILE A 8 46.10 -22.60 -21.61
CA ILE A 8 44.71 -23.04 -21.82
C ILE A 8 44.06 -23.45 -20.49
N ILE A 9 44.78 -24.18 -19.63
CA ILE A 9 44.27 -24.62 -18.33
C ILE A 9 43.97 -23.41 -17.42
N VAL A 10 44.85 -22.42 -17.37
CA VAL A 10 44.64 -21.19 -16.58
C VAL A 10 43.43 -20.40 -17.09
N THR A 11 43.28 -20.29 -18.41
CA THR A 11 42.15 -19.57 -19.02
C THR A 11 40.81 -20.27 -18.74
N MET A 12 40.76 -21.60 -18.85
CA MET A 12 39.56 -22.37 -18.51
C MET A 12 39.20 -22.25 -17.03
N LEU A 13 40.19 -22.26 -16.14
CA LEU A 13 39.97 -22.11 -14.70
C LEU A 13 39.38 -20.73 -14.36
N ILE A 14 39.89 -19.67 -14.99
CA ILE A 14 39.35 -18.30 -14.84
C ILE A 14 37.92 -18.23 -15.36
N CYS A 15 37.61 -18.81 -16.53
CA CYS A 15 36.25 -18.85 -17.06
C CYS A 15 35.28 -19.59 -16.13
N VAL A 16 35.69 -20.72 -15.54
CA VAL A 16 34.88 -21.49 -14.58
C VAL A 16 34.66 -20.70 -13.29
N ILE A 17 35.67 -19.99 -12.79
CA ILE A 17 35.53 -19.15 -11.60
C ILE A 17 34.56 -18.00 -11.88
N ILE A 18 34.69 -17.32 -13.02
CA ILE A 18 33.79 -16.21 -13.39
C ILE A 18 32.34 -16.70 -13.57
N THR A 19 32.11 -17.84 -14.22
CA THR A 19 30.76 -18.40 -14.38
C THR A 19 30.18 -18.91 -13.08
N ALA A 20 30.98 -19.54 -12.22
CA ALA A 20 30.53 -19.94 -10.87
C ALA A 20 30.20 -18.71 -10.02
N SER A 21 30.98 -17.63 -10.13
CA SER A 21 30.77 -16.38 -9.38
C SER A 21 29.48 -15.68 -9.81
N THR A 22 29.21 -15.60 -11.12
CA THR A 22 27.96 -15.02 -11.63
C THR A 22 26.76 -15.89 -11.30
N PHE A 23 26.88 -17.23 -11.34
CA PHE A 23 25.83 -18.12 -10.85
C PHE A 23 25.56 -17.95 -9.35
N ILE A 24 26.59 -17.86 -8.51
CA ILE A 24 26.43 -17.64 -7.07
C ILE A 24 25.76 -16.29 -6.81
N ILE A 25 26.17 -15.22 -7.50
CA ILE A 25 25.55 -13.89 -7.33
C ILE A 25 24.09 -13.90 -7.81
N MET A 26 23.79 -14.54 -8.94
CA MET A 26 22.41 -14.67 -9.43
C MET A 26 21.54 -15.52 -8.50
N TYR A 27 22.07 -16.63 -7.99
CA TYR A 27 21.34 -17.53 -7.10
C TYR A 27 21.15 -16.93 -5.71
N ASP A 28 22.15 -16.22 -5.18
CA ASP A 28 22.05 -15.54 -3.88
C ASP A 28 21.11 -14.33 -3.96
N MET A 29 21.06 -13.62 -5.10
CA MET A 29 20.06 -12.57 -5.35
C MET A 29 18.63 -13.13 -5.43
N ASP A 30 18.45 -14.30 -6.05
CA ASP A 30 17.14 -14.94 -6.18
C ASP A 30 16.70 -15.56 -4.85
N VAL A 31 17.59 -16.23 -4.13
CA VAL A 31 17.32 -16.80 -2.80
C VAL A 31 17.09 -15.70 -1.76
N THR A 32 17.79 -14.57 -1.80
CA THR A 32 17.53 -13.48 -0.84
C THR A 32 16.18 -12.81 -1.10
N ASN A 33 15.78 -12.64 -2.37
CA ASN A 33 14.45 -12.15 -2.73
C ASN A 33 13.35 -13.17 -2.44
N ILE A 34 13.58 -14.46 -2.73
CA ILE A 34 12.66 -15.56 -2.41
C ILE A 34 12.55 -15.79 -0.90
N THR A 35 13.62 -15.56 -0.12
CA THR A 35 13.61 -15.70 1.35
C THR A 35 12.95 -14.49 2.01
N ARG A 36 13.16 -13.28 1.47
CA ARG A 36 12.39 -12.07 1.82
C ARG A 36 10.92 -12.31 1.53
N LEU A 37 10.58 -12.69 0.30
CA LEU A 37 9.24 -13.08 -0.10
C LEU A 37 8.71 -14.20 0.80
N ARG A 38 9.45 -15.26 1.14
CA ARG A 38 8.99 -16.35 2.02
C ARG A 38 8.58 -15.88 3.42
N LYS A 39 9.24 -14.87 3.97
CA LYS A 39 8.85 -14.26 5.26
C LYS A 39 7.56 -13.42 5.16
N TYR A 40 7.16 -13.01 3.95
CA TYR A 40 5.89 -12.33 3.63
C TYR A 40 4.87 -13.25 2.91
N ILE A 41 5.28 -14.39 2.35
CA ILE A 41 4.46 -15.48 1.79
C ILE A 41 3.98 -16.38 2.93
N SER A 42 4.58 -16.29 4.12
CA SER A 42 3.92 -16.71 5.36
C SER A 42 2.82 -15.73 5.80
N VAL A 43 2.30 -14.87 4.92
CA VAL A 43 0.88 -14.54 4.96
C VAL A 43 0.19 -15.83 4.54
N PRO A 44 -0.47 -16.57 5.47
CA PRO A 44 -1.12 -17.83 5.12
C PRO A 44 -2.03 -17.63 3.90
N SER A 45 -2.36 -18.72 3.20
CA SER A 45 -3.22 -18.82 2.00
C SER A 45 -4.65 -18.24 2.14
N VAL A 46 -4.86 -17.30 3.06
CA VAL A 46 -6.02 -16.46 3.36
C VAL A 46 -6.44 -15.58 2.16
N PHE A 47 -5.67 -15.54 1.07
CA PHE A 47 -6.06 -14.82 -0.15
C PHE A 47 -7.15 -15.53 -0.99
N ASN A 48 -7.55 -16.75 -0.65
CA ASN A 48 -8.52 -17.53 -1.43
C ASN A 48 -10.00 -17.19 -1.19
N ASP A 49 -10.34 -16.43 -0.13
CA ASP A 49 -11.73 -16.02 0.16
C ASP A 49 -11.99 -14.55 -0.22
N ARG A 50 -11.57 -14.12 -1.41
CA ARG A 50 -11.89 -12.79 -1.92
C ARG A 50 -13.15 -12.82 -2.78
N GLU A 51 -14.25 -12.34 -2.21
CA GLU A 51 -15.48 -12.12 -2.96
C GLU A 51 -15.35 -10.88 -3.85
N PHE A 52 -15.33 -11.11 -5.16
CA PHE A 52 -15.35 -10.08 -6.19
C PHE A 52 -16.77 -9.52 -6.33
N THR A 53 -16.95 -8.20 -6.20
CA THR A 53 -18.26 -7.56 -6.48
C THR A 53 -18.20 -6.84 -7.84
N ILE A 54 -19.22 -7.03 -8.66
CA ILE A 54 -19.34 -6.55 -10.05
C ILE A 54 -19.35 -5.02 -10.11
N GLY A 55 -18.34 -4.42 -10.75
CA GLY A 55 -18.42 -3.08 -11.30
C GLY A 55 -18.86 -3.12 -12.76
N MET A 56 -19.48 -2.05 -13.25
CA MET A 56 -19.87 -1.93 -14.65
C MET A 56 -18.61 -1.88 -15.52
N LYS A 57 -18.23 -3.03 -16.11
CA LYS A 57 -17.13 -3.12 -17.06
C LYS A 57 -17.56 -2.50 -18.39
N ASP A 58 -16.91 -1.41 -18.78
CA ASP A 58 -16.74 -1.07 -20.19
C ASP A 58 -15.49 -1.79 -20.68
N THR A 59 -15.67 -2.88 -21.43
CA THR A 59 -14.60 -3.82 -21.82
C THR A 59 -13.60 -3.23 -22.80
N ASN A 60 -13.84 -2.03 -23.34
CA ASN A 60 -12.99 -1.41 -24.35
C ASN A 60 -12.09 -0.28 -23.81
N LYS A 61 -12.23 0.12 -22.54
CA LYS A 61 -11.45 1.22 -21.97
C LYS A 61 -10.42 0.71 -20.95
N LYS A 62 -9.14 0.86 -21.29
CA LYS A 62 -8.03 0.59 -20.35
C LYS A 62 -7.98 1.71 -19.32
N TYR A 63 -8.50 1.45 -18.13
CA TYR A 63 -8.41 2.37 -17.00
C TYR A 63 -7.05 2.21 -16.30
N ILE A 64 -6.53 3.30 -15.73
CA ILE A 64 -5.50 3.23 -14.69
C ILE A 64 -6.22 2.81 -13.40
N CYS A 65 -5.72 1.78 -12.75
CA CYS A 65 -6.31 1.15 -11.57
C CYS A 65 -5.70 1.72 -10.27
N ILE A 66 -6.56 2.24 -9.40
CA ILE A 66 -6.18 2.82 -8.11
C ILE A 66 -6.66 1.92 -6.97
N GLY A 67 -5.73 1.31 -6.24
CA GLY A 67 -6.02 0.57 -5.02
C GLY A 67 -6.09 1.50 -3.81
N ILE A 68 -7.27 1.66 -3.22
CA ILE A 68 -7.49 2.45 -2.00
C ILE A 68 -7.50 1.51 -0.80
N GLY A 69 -6.47 1.57 0.02
CA GLY A 69 -6.30 0.71 1.19
C GLY A 69 -6.73 1.42 2.46
N CYS A 70 -7.61 0.77 3.20
CA CYS A 70 -8.18 1.33 4.41
C CYS A 70 -8.31 0.23 5.47
N ALA A 71 -7.79 0.49 6.67
CA ALA A 71 -7.98 -0.38 7.82
C ALA A 71 -9.23 0.08 8.59
N VAL A 72 -10.16 -0.84 8.83
CA VAL A 72 -11.41 -0.57 9.55
C VAL A 72 -11.49 -1.46 10.78
N SER A 73 -12.01 -0.91 11.88
CA SER A 73 -12.38 -1.67 13.07
C SER A 73 -13.67 -1.14 13.67
N THR A 74 -14.49 -2.03 14.21
CA THR A 74 -15.72 -1.71 14.92
C THR A 74 -15.52 -1.62 16.44
N LYS A 75 -14.28 -1.74 16.92
CA LYS A 75 -13.95 -1.55 18.34
C LYS A 75 -14.40 -0.16 18.81
N GLY A 76 -15.20 -0.14 19.88
CA GLY A 76 -15.76 1.09 20.46
C GLY A 76 -17.09 1.53 19.85
N PHE A 77 -17.65 0.82 18.87
CA PHE A 77 -18.95 1.12 18.28
C PHE A 77 -20.07 0.28 18.90
N ASN A 78 -21.29 0.83 18.87
CA ASN A 78 -22.49 0.04 19.10
C ASN A 78 -22.79 -0.82 17.88
N MET A 79 -22.77 -2.15 18.03
CA MET A 79 -22.94 -3.11 16.94
C MET A 79 -24.23 -2.92 16.13
N SER A 80 -25.32 -2.47 16.75
CA SER A 80 -26.58 -2.23 16.04
C SER A 80 -26.56 -0.98 15.15
N LEU A 81 -25.60 -0.08 15.37
CA LEU A 81 -25.47 1.20 14.65
C LEU A 81 -24.20 1.26 13.78
N VAL A 82 -23.40 0.19 13.70
CA VAL A 82 -22.12 0.17 12.98
C VAL A 82 -22.25 0.71 11.55
N LEU A 83 -23.25 0.25 10.79
CA LEU A 83 -23.43 0.64 9.39
C LEU A 83 -23.88 2.09 9.19
N SER A 84 -24.43 2.74 10.22
CA SER A 84 -24.84 4.15 10.18
C SER A 84 -23.83 5.10 10.83
N THR A 85 -22.85 4.57 11.58
CA THR A 85 -21.91 5.38 12.38
C THR A 85 -20.46 5.23 11.96
N LEU A 86 -20.07 4.14 11.29
CA LEU A 86 -18.68 3.96 10.87
C LEU A 86 -18.21 5.11 9.96
N PRO A 87 -17.03 5.70 10.23
CA PRO A 87 -16.50 6.84 9.46
C PRO A 87 -16.34 6.58 7.97
N VAL A 88 -16.12 5.32 7.57
CA VAL A 88 -16.10 4.94 6.15
C VAL A 88 -17.39 5.36 5.43
N PHE A 89 -18.55 5.24 6.10
CA PHE A 89 -19.85 5.58 5.55
C PHE A 89 -20.29 7.02 5.87
N THR A 90 -19.89 7.59 6.99
CA THR A 90 -20.33 8.94 7.37
C THR A 90 -19.42 10.05 6.85
N THR A 91 -18.16 9.72 6.50
CA THR A 91 -17.13 10.70 6.17
C THR A 91 -16.42 10.37 4.85
N LEU A 92 -15.81 9.20 4.75
CA LEU A 92 -14.95 8.86 3.62
C LEU A 92 -15.74 8.71 2.32
N MET A 93 -16.74 7.83 2.28
CA MET A 93 -17.48 7.56 1.04
C MET A 93 -18.20 8.79 0.46
N PRO A 94 -18.89 9.63 1.25
CA PRO A 94 -19.49 10.85 0.73
C PRO A 94 -18.46 11.78 0.08
N SER A 95 -17.37 12.07 0.81
CA SER A 95 -16.35 13.00 0.33
C SER A 95 -15.50 12.45 -0.82
N PHE A 96 -15.28 11.13 -0.86
CA PHE A 96 -14.70 10.45 -2.00
C PHE A 96 -15.57 10.63 -3.25
N CYS A 97 -16.87 10.32 -3.16
CA CYS A 97 -17.78 10.45 -4.30
C CYS A 97 -17.88 11.91 -4.82
N GLU A 98 -17.76 12.90 -3.95
CA GLU A 98 -17.73 14.32 -4.33
C GLU A 98 -16.44 14.74 -5.06
N THR A 99 -15.32 14.04 -4.80
CA THR A 99 -13.97 14.47 -5.21
C THR A 99 -13.28 13.57 -6.23
N VAL A 100 -13.80 12.35 -6.43
CA VAL A 100 -13.22 11.33 -7.30
C VAL A 100 -13.20 11.76 -8.78
N SER A 101 -12.06 11.52 -9.43
CA SER A 101 -11.87 11.83 -10.85
C SER A 101 -12.37 10.70 -11.75
N LYS A 102 -12.99 11.07 -12.89
CA LYS A 102 -13.29 10.13 -13.98
C LYS A 102 -12.01 9.67 -14.69
N GLY A 103 -12.10 8.57 -15.45
CA GLY A 103 -10.97 8.06 -16.24
C GLY A 103 -10.07 7.05 -15.50
N TYR A 104 -10.44 6.71 -14.27
CA TYR A 104 -9.75 5.72 -13.41
C TYR A 104 -10.76 4.70 -12.90
N SER A 105 -10.27 3.50 -12.52
CA SER A 105 -11.02 2.54 -11.72
C SER A 105 -10.51 2.55 -10.29
N TYR A 106 -11.41 2.54 -9.31
CA TYR A 106 -11.05 2.62 -7.90
C TYR A 106 -11.46 1.34 -7.18
N HIS A 107 -10.50 0.71 -6.51
CA HIS A 107 -10.69 -0.56 -5.81
C HIS A 107 -10.43 -0.33 -4.32
N PHE A 108 -11.47 -0.38 -3.50
CA PHE A 108 -11.35 -0.26 -2.06
C PHE A 108 -10.96 -1.60 -1.44
N TYR A 109 -9.79 -1.65 -0.82
CA TYR A 109 -9.28 -2.79 -0.06
C TYR A 109 -9.47 -2.50 1.43
N ILE A 110 -10.60 -2.99 1.98
CA ILE A 110 -10.95 -2.84 3.39
C ILE A 110 -10.31 -3.97 4.17
N SER A 111 -9.20 -3.66 4.85
CA SER A 111 -8.58 -4.60 5.78
C SER A 111 -9.25 -4.54 7.13
N TYR A 112 -9.53 -5.70 7.70
CA TYR A 112 -10.13 -5.85 9.02
C TYR A 112 -9.41 -6.95 9.80
N ASP A 113 -9.44 -6.82 11.13
CA ASP A 113 -8.98 -7.87 12.02
C ASP A 113 -9.99 -9.03 11.98
N TYR A 114 -9.53 -10.26 11.74
CA TYR A 114 -10.45 -11.42 11.70
C TYR A 114 -11.17 -11.69 13.03
N THR A 115 -10.68 -11.11 14.13
CA THR A 115 -11.30 -11.19 15.46
C THR A 115 -12.24 -10.01 15.75
N ASP A 116 -12.40 -9.06 14.83
CA ASP A 116 -13.32 -7.93 14.98
C ASP A 116 -14.77 -8.44 15.12
N ALA A 117 -15.47 -7.95 16.14
CA ALA A 117 -16.77 -8.48 16.57
C ALA A 117 -17.84 -8.40 15.47
N PHE A 118 -17.78 -7.38 14.62
CA PHE A 118 -18.67 -7.22 13.49
C PHE A 118 -18.16 -8.01 12.28
N PHE A 119 -16.90 -7.79 11.88
CA PHE A 119 -16.38 -8.35 10.63
C PHE A 119 -16.07 -9.84 10.67
N LYS A 120 -16.05 -10.49 11.84
CA LYS A 120 -15.93 -11.97 11.92
C LYS A 120 -17.13 -12.70 11.30
N GLU A 121 -18.32 -12.09 11.32
CA GLU A 121 -19.56 -12.69 10.80
C GLU A 121 -19.76 -12.40 9.31
N GLN A 122 -20.07 -13.43 8.50
CA GLN A 122 -20.30 -13.27 7.06
C GLN A 122 -21.47 -12.33 6.76
N ASN A 123 -22.60 -12.48 7.44
CA ASN A 123 -23.78 -11.64 7.26
C ASN A 123 -23.50 -10.15 7.53
N SER A 124 -22.62 -9.84 8.48
CA SER A 124 -22.19 -8.46 8.77
C SER A 124 -21.32 -7.91 7.63
N ARG A 125 -20.41 -8.72 7.07
CA ARG A 125 -19.65 -8.35 5.86
C ARG A 125 -20.57 -8.11 4.67
N ASP A 126 -21.57 -8.95 4.46
CA ASP A 126 -22.53 -8.79 3.35
C ASP A 126 -23.40 -7.54 3.52
N SER A 127 -23.80 -7.24 4.76
CA SER A 127 -24.52 -6.00 5.07
C SER A 127 -23.64 -4.76 4.85
N PHE A 128 -22.34 -4.84 5.15
CA PHE A 128 -21.38 -3.79 4.80
C PHE A 128 -21.25 -3.61 3.28
N LYS A 129 -21.12 -4.71 2.51
CA LYS A 129 -21.08 -4.66 1.03
C LYS A 129 -22.32 -3.99 0.48
N ALA A 130 -23.50 -4.42 0.93
CA ALA A 130 -24.78 -3.84 0.49
C ALA A 130 -24.85 -2.34 0.78
N LYS A 131 -24.45 -1.91 1.98
CA LYS A 131 -24.39 -0.49 2.36
C LYS A 131 -23.41 0.30 1.49
N PHE A 132 -22.21 -0.24 1.26
CA PHE A 132 -21.19 0.38 0.41
C PHE A 132 -21.71 0.58 -1.01
N MET A 133 -22.29 -0.46 -1.62
CA MET A 133 -22.81 -0.39 -2.98
C MET A 133 -24.01 0.55 -3.09
N ASP A 134 -24.90 0.59 -2.09
CA ASP A 134 -25.99 1.57 -2.00
C ASP A 134 -25.45 3.01 -1.99
N MET A 135 -24.39 3.27 -1.22
CA MET A 135 -23.75 4.59 -1.19
C MET A 135 -23.09 4.96 -2.52
N VAL A 136 -22.35 4.03 -3.15
CA VAL A 136 -21.76 4.25 -4.48
C VAL A 136 -22.86 4.61 -5.48
N LYS A 137 -23.96 3.84 -5.52
CA LYS A 137 -25.08 4.09 -6.43
C LYS A 137 -25.73 5.46 -6.20
N LYS A 138 -25.85 5.89 -4.94
CA LYS A 138 -26.52 7.15 -4.56
C LYS A 138 -25.65 8.38 -4.73
N LEU A 139 -24.36 8.28 -4.41
CA LEU A 139 -23.48 9.44 -4.24
C LEU A 139 -22.45 9.59 -5.35
N CYS A 140 -21.98 8.48 -5.93
CA CYS A 140 -20.95 8.52 -6.97
C CYS A 140 -21.57 8.58 -8.37
N SER A 141 -20.84 9.13 -9.34
CA SER A 141 -21.24 9.06 -10.75
C SER A 141 -21.21 7.61 -11.24
N SER A 142 -22.29 7.17 -11.89
CA SER A 142 -22.40 5.82 -12.50
C SER A 142 -21.34 5.51 -13.56
N SER A 143 -20.64 6.53 -14.07
CA SER A 143 -19.55 6.41 -15.05
C SER A 143 -18.19 6.05 -14.44
N ILE A 144 -18.07 5.95 -13.12
CA ILE A 144 -16.82 5.70 -12.42
C ILE A 144 -16.82 4.26 -11.87
N PRO A 145 -15.95 3.36 -12.37
CA PRO A 145 -15.84 2.00 -11.85
C PRO A 145 -15.29 2.01 -10.42
N ILE A 146 -16.10 1.53 -9.46
CA ILE A 146 -15.74 1.44 -8.05
C ILE A 146 -16.03 0.03 -7.55
N TYR A 147 -15.04 -0.58 -6.90
CA TYR A 147 -15.07 -1.96 -6.42
C TYR A 147 -14.73 -2.02 -4.94
N LEU A 148 -15.24 -3.04 -4.26
CA LEU A 148 -14.95 -3.32 -2.85
C LEU A 148 -14.34 -4.71 -2.69
N HIS A 149 -13.26 -4.79 -1.91
CA HIS A 149 -12.52 -5.99 -1.59
C HIS A 149 -12.30 -6.05 -0.08
N PHE A 150 -12.62 -7.19 0.52
CA PHE A 150 -12.36 -7.44 1.93
C PHE A 150 -11.01 -8.15 2.10
N VAL A 151 -10.18 -7.63 3.00
CA VAL A 151 -8.87 -8.20 3.29
C VAL A 151 -8.80 -8.60 4.75
N ARG A 152 -8.82 -9.91 4.99
CA ARG A 152 -8.72 -10.46 6.33
C ARG A 152 -7.27 -10.36 6.81
N CYS A 153 -7.03 -9.84 8.02
CA CYS A 153 -5.69 -9.77 8.59
C CYS A 153 -5.62 -10.22 10.07
N PRO A 154 -4.53 -10.86 10.51
CA PRO A 154 -4.30 -11.23 11.91
C PRO A 154 -3.62 -10.09 12.70
N CYS A 155 -4.16 -8.88 12.62
CA CYS A 155 -3.43 -7.67 13.00
C CYS A 155 -3.43 -7.34 14.51
N LYS A 156 -4.41 -7.81 15.28
CA LYS A 156 -4.52 -7.61 16.75
C LYS A 156 -4.34 -6.15 17.18
N GLY A 157 -5.06 -5.23 16.53
CA GLY A 157 -4.95 -3.79 16.83
C GLY A 157 -3.69 -3.13 16.28
N ALA A 158 -3.05 -3.69 15.25
CA ALA A 158 -1.96 -3.08 14.49
C ALA A 158 -2.47 -2.48 13.16
N PRO A 159 -2.91 -1.21 13.13
CA PRO A 159 -3.47 -0.59 11.92
C PRO A 159 -2.47 -0.51 10.76
N ALA A 160 -1.17 -0.29 11.03
CA ALA A 160 -0.18 -0.27 9.95
C ALA A 160 -0.03 -1.65 9.30
N HIS A 161 -0.18 -2.73 10.08
CA HIS A 161 -0.21 -4.08 9.52
C HIS A 161 -1.46 -4.28 8.66
N ALA A 162 -2.63 -3.86 9.13
CA ALA A 162 -3.86 -3.95 8.35
C ALA A 162 -3.76 -3.17 7.02
N GLN A 163 -3.20 -1.96 7.06
CA GLN A 163 -2.94 -1.15 5.87
C GLN A 163 -1.96 -1.86 4.93
N ASN A 164 -0.87 -2.44 5.45
CA ASN A 164 0.04 -3.24 4.64
C ASN A 164 -0.67 -4.44 3.98
N TYR A 165 -1.54 -5.17 4.69
CA TYR A 165 -2.32 -6.27 4.10
C TYR A 165 -3.24 -5.78 2.97
N ALA A 166 -3.95 -4.66 3.16
CA ALA A 166 -4.77 -4.05 2.11
C ALA A 166 -3.95 -3.71 0.86
N MET A 167 -2.76 -3.13 1.06
CA MET A 167 -1.88 -2.69 -0.02
C MET A 167 -1.21 -3.86 -0.76
N ILE A 168 -0.83 -4.92 -0.05
CA ILE A 168 -0.35 -6.16 -0.69
C ILE A 168 -1.46 -6.83 -1.51
N ALA A 169 -2.70 -6.84 -1.01
CA ALA A 169 -3.84 -7.35 -1.76
C ALA A 169 -4.07 -6.57 -3.07
N ALA A 170 -4.02 -5.23 -2.99
CA ALA A 170 -4.11 -4.36 -4.16
C ALA A 170 -2.98 -4.58 -5.16
N TYR A 171 -1.75 -4.74 -4.69
CA TYR A 171 -0.60 -5.04 -5.53
C TYR A 171 -0.75 -6.38 -6.27
N ASN A 172 -1.20 -7.42 -5.57
CA ASN A 172 -1.42 -8.74 -6.14
C ASN A 172 -2.53 -8.72 -7.21
N ASP A 173 -3.49 -7.82 -7.08
CA ASP A 173 -4.56 -7.61 -8.07
C ASP A 173 -4.12 -6.67 -9.21
N SER A 174 -2.82 -6.36 -9.29
CA SER A 174 -2.22 -5.52 -10.33
C SER A 174 -2.75 -4.09 -10.40
N MET A 175 -3.11 -3.50 -9.26
CA MET A 175 -3.37 -2.05 -9.19
C MET A 175 -2.10 -1.28 -9.59
N ASP A 176 -2.25 -0.21 -10.37
CA ASP A 176 -1.13 0.59 -10.85
C ASP A 176 -0.60 1.50 -9.73
N TYR A 177 -1.52 2.17 -9.04
CA TYR A 177 -1.23 3.06 -7.92
C TYR A 177 -1.96 2.61 -6.67
N LEU A 178 -1.36 2.92 -5.53
CA LEU A 178 -1.78 2.50 -4.21
C LEU A 178 -1.93 3.75 -3.35
N TYR A 179 -3.12 3.93 -2.77
CA TYR A 179 -3.42 5.05 -1.90
C TYR A 179 -3.86 4.53 -0.53
N ARG A 180 -3.01 4.71 0.48
CA ARG A 180 -3.34 4.40 1.86
C ARG A 180 -4.07 5.57 2.50
N ILE A 181 -5.26 5.30 3.05
CA ILE A 181 -6.07 6.29 3.76
C ILE A 181 -6.66 5.71 5.05
N ASN A 182 -7.07 6.59 5.98
CA ASN A 182 -7.85 6.21 7.16
C ASN A 182 -9.34 6.17 6.84
N ASP A 183 -10.12 5.40 7.59
CA ASP A 183 -11.58 5.30 7.43
C ASP A 183 -12.31 6.60 7.76
N ASP A 184 -11.70 7.46 8.57
CA ASP A 184 -12.24 8.74 9.06
C ASP A 184 -11.66 9.97 8.33
N THR A 185 -11.26 9.76 7.08
CA THR A 185 -10.71 10.79 6.19
C THR A 185 -11.82 11.49 5.42
N LYS A 186 -11.89 12.82 5.50
CA LYS A 186 -12.70 13.64 4.58
C LYS A 186 -11.82 14.15 3.43
N MET A 187 -12.14 13.75 2.20
CA MET A 187 -11.47 14.25 0.99
C MET A 187 -12.03 15.62 0.60
N VAL A 188 -11.16 16.60 0.38
CA VAL A 188 -11.61 18.00 0.15
C VAL A 188 -11.35 18.45 -1.28
N THR A 189 -10.15 18.18 -1.79
CA THR A 189 -9.75 18.67 -3.11
C THR A 189 -10.14 17.67 -4.20
N LYS A 190 -10.87 18.14 -5.24
CA LYS A 190 -11.08 17.40 -6.50
C LYS A 190 -9.77 17.24 -7.27
N SER A 191 -9.74 16.34 -8.25
CA SER A 191 -8.56 16.16 -9.12
C SER A 191 -7.30 15.69 -8.40
N TRP A 192 -7.45 15.08 -7.23
CA TRP A 192 -6.34 14.55 -6.45
C TRP A 192 -5.64 13.38 -7.16
N THR A 193 -6.39 12.52 -7.87
CA THR A 193 -5.86 11.33 -8.54
C THR A 193 -4.81 11.69 -9.60
N GLU A 194 -5.20 12.52 -10.57
CA GLU A 194 -4.31 12.97 -11.64
C GLU A 194 -3.16 13.84 -11.11
N THR A 195 -3.40 14.61 -10.05
CA THR A 195 -2.36 15.43 -9.42
C THR A 195 -1.28 14.54 -8.81
N PHE A 196 -1.65 13.51 -8.05
CA PHE A 196 -0.66 12.60 -7.46
C PHE A 196 0.09 11.79 -8.52
N ILE A 197 -0.61 11.28 -9.54
CA ILE A 197 0.02 10.56 -10.65
C ILE A 197 1.01 11.47 -11.41
N SER A 198 0.61 12.70 -11.71
CA SER A 198 1.49 13.69 -12.38
C SER A 198 2.72 14.03 -11.55
N GLU A 199 2.60 14.09 -10.22
CA GLU A 199 3.74 14.38 -9.36
C GLU A 199 4.70 13.19 -9.22
N LEU A 200 4.17 11.96 -9.10
CA LEU A 200 5.00 10.75 -9.09
C LEU A 200 5.76 10.55 -10.41
N SER A 201 5.16 10.88 -11.55
CA SER A 201 5.81 10.71 -12.86
C SER A 201 6.98 11.67 -13.08
N LYS A 202 7.07 12.77 -12.31
CA LYS A 202 8.17 13.74 -12.37
C LYS A 202 9.42 13.29 -11.61
N PHE A 203 9.34 12.26 -10.77
CA PHE A 203 10.53 11.70 -10.14
C PHE A 203 11.43 10.99 -11.18
N ASN A 204 12.71 10.77 -10.85
CA ASN A 204 13.67 10.14 -11.78
C ASN A 204 14.39 8.92 -11.16
N PRO A 205 13.98 7.68 -11.42
CA PRO A 205 13.01 7.30 -12.45
C PRO A 205 11.58 7.68 -12.07
N PRO A 206 10.68 7.82 -13.06
CA PRO A 206 9.26 8.08 -12.84
C PRO A 206 8.65 7.05 -11.90
N ASN A 207 7.65 7.46 -11.13
CA ASN A 207 6.87 6.57 -10.25
C ASN A 207 7.68 5.90 -9.12
N VAL A 208 8.86 6.42 -8.80
CA VAL A 208 9.65 5.99 -7.65
C VAL A 208 9.73 7.10 -6.63
N GLY A 209 8.83 7.02 -5.66
CA GLY A 209 8.66 7.97 -4.58
C GLY A 209 7.34 7.79 -3.85
N VAL A 210 7.03 8.77 -3.01
CA VAL A 210 5.76 8.90 -2.31
C VAL A 210 5.26 10.33 -2.44
N VAL A 211 3.97 10.47 -2.75
CA VAL A 211 3.27 11.76 -2.70
C VAL A 211 2.05 11.65 -1.81
N GLY A 212 1.47 12.77 -1.42
CA GLY A 212 0.23 12.75 -0.67
C GLY A 212 -0.31 14.15 -0.40
N PRO A 213 -1.51 14.25 0.17
CA PRO A 213 -2.16 15.52 0.44
C PRO A 213 -1.48 16.25 1.61
N ASN A 214 -1.68 17.56 1.65
CA ASN A 214 -1.68 18.27 2.92
C ASN A 214 -2.94 17.88 3.71
N HIS A 215 -2.84 17.88 5.04
CA HIS A 215 -3.98 17.53 5.88
C HIS A 215 -4.07 18.41 7.11
N GLN A 216 -5.28 18.45 7.68
CA GLN A 216 -5.55 18.98 9.01
C GLN A 216 -5.88 17.82 9.94
N GLY A 217 -5.30 17.83 11.14
CA GLY A 217 -5.53 16.82 12.18
C GLY A 217 -4.40 15.79 12.29
N GLY A 218 -3.67 15.81 13.41
CA GLY A 218 -2.53 14.91 13.64
C GLY A 218 -1.19 15.49 13.18
N ASN A 219 -0.21 14.63 12.88
CA ASN A 219 1.15 15.05 12.53
C ASN A 219 1.25 15.46 11.04
N THR A 220 1.36 16.76 10.80
CA THR A 220 1.45 17.33 9.45
C THR A 220 2.88 17.33 8.88
N ALA A 221 3.90 16.93 9.63
CA ALA A 221 5.27 16.84 9.14
C ALA A 221 5.55 15.55 8.33
N ILE A 222 4.73 14.52 8.51
CA ILE A 222 4.91 13.19 7.91
C ILE A 222 3.76 12.81 6.98
N MET A 223 4.00 11.88 6.07
CA MET A 223 3.06 11.34 5.09
C MET A 223 2.12 10.33 5.75
N THR A 224 1.05 10.83 6.37
CA THR A 224 -0.02 10.00 6.95
C THR A 224 -1.06 9.57 5.92
N TYR A 225 -0.90 9.98 4.67
CA TYR A 225 -1.79 9.67 3.55
C TYR A 225 -0.91 9.49 2.32
N ASP A 226 -0.30 8.31 2.19
CA ASP A 226 0.68 8.06 1.14
C ASP A 226 0.03 7.50 -0.12
N PHE A 227 0.42 8.08 -1.25
CA PHE A 227 0.09 7.65 -2.59
C PHE A 227 1.39 7.26 -3.31
N VAL A 228 1.48 6.00 -3.70
CA VAL A 228 2.66 5.42 -4.36
C VAL A 228 2.26 4.67 -5.62
N HIS A 229 3.21 4.45 -6.51
CA HIS A 229 3.04 3.47 -7.58
C HIS A 229 3.38 2.06 -7.06
N ARG A 230 2.89 1.01 -7.71
CA ARG A 230 3.20 -0.39 -7.39
C ARG A 230 4.70 -0.71 -7.32
N THR A 231 5.55 0.07 -8.00
CA THR A 231 7.02 -0.01 -7.91
C THR A 231 7.54 0.16 -6.49
N HIS A 232 6.80 0.81 -5.59
CA HIS A 232 7.11 0.81 -4.18
C HIS A 232 7.25 -0.61 -3.61
N ILE A 233 6.25 -1.47 -3.87
CA ILE A 233 6.26 -2.85 -3.40
C ILE A 233 7.26 -3.69 -4.22
N ASP A 234 7.49 -3.39 -5.50
CA ASP A 234 8.56 -4.03 -6.27
C ASP A 234 9.95 -3.78 -5.66
N ILE A 235 10.17 -2.60 -5.04
CA ILE A 235 11.45 -2.23 -4.41
C ILE A 235 11.60 -2.89 -3.04
N PHE A 236 10.57 -2.79 -2.19
CA PHE A 236 10.68 -3.16 -0.78
C PHE A 236 10.13 -4.54 -0.44
N GLY A 237 9.23 -5.09 -1.27
CA GLY A 237 8.49 -6.33 -1.00
C GLY A 237 7.33 -6.17 -0.01
N PHE A 238 7.08 -4.94 0.46
CA PHE A 238 6.00 -4.58 1.37
C PHE A 238 5.57 -3.14 1.14
N HIS A 239 4.42 -2.75 1.68
CA HIS A 239 3.98 -1.35 1.72
C HIS A 239 4.44 -0.67 3.01
N TYR A 240 4.36 -1.36 4.16
CA TYR A 240 4.99 -0.93 5.39
C TYR A 240 5.85 -2.05 6.00
N PRO A 241 7.01 -1.72 6.61
CA PRO A 241 7.82 -2.69 7.31
C PRO A 241 7.05 -3.37 8.44
N ALA A 242 7.15 -4.69 8.56
CA ALA A 242 6.46 -5.47 9.59
C ALA A 242 6.82 -5.05 11.03
N VAL A 243 7.96 -4.38 11.24
CA VAL A 243 8.37 -3.87 12.54
C VAL A 243 7.45 -2.76 13.07
N PHE A 244 6.74 -2.03 12.21
CA PHE A 244 5.87 -0.92 12.61
C PHE A 244 4.40 -1.36 12.62
N THR A 245 3.80 -1.41 13.81
CA THR A 245 2.40 -1.81 14.00
C THR A 245 1.42 -0.63 13.91
N GLY A 246 1.90 0.61 13.96
CA GLY A 246 1.08 1.83 14.00
C GLY A 246 1.83 3.05 13.45
N TRP A 247 1.81 4.17 14.18
CA TRP A 247 2.24 5.52 13.71
C TRP A 247 3.58 5.56 12.98
N PHE A 248 4.58 4.82 13.46
CA PHE A 248 5.94 4.84 12.90
C PHE A 248 6.06 4.31 11.46
N ALA A 249 5.02 3.68 10.92
CA ALA A 249 4.96 3.35 9.50
C ALA A 249 4.89 4.61 8.62
N ASP A 250 4.14 5.63 9.07
CA ASP A 250 4.01 6.92 8.38
C ASP A 250 5.35 7.69 8.42
N ASP A 251 6.08 7.61 9.54
CA ASP A 251 7.45 8.13 9.65
C ASP A 251 8.38 7.43 8.66
N TRP A 252 8.37 6.09 8.62
CA TRP A 252 9.23 5.32 7.73
C TRP A 252 8.99 5.67 6.26
N ILE A 253 7.75 5.70 5.78
CA ILE A 253 7.48 5.93 4.35
C ILE A 253 7.86 7.36 3.94
N THR A 254 7.72 8.31 4.86
CA THR A 254 8.19 9.68 4.68
C THR A 254 9.71 9.73 4.54
N GLU A 255 10.42 9.09 5.47
CA GLU A 255 11.87 9.23 5.58
C GLU A 255 12.63 8.39 4.55
N VAL A 256 12.14 7.21 4.16
CA VAL A 256 12.82 6.31 3.21
C VAL A 256 13.02 6.97 1.84
N TYR A 257 12.08 7.85 1.44
CA TYR A 257 12.14 8.58 0.17
C TYR A 257 12.72 9.99 0.27
N LYS A 258 12.94 10.52 1.47
CA LYS A 258 13.60 11.83 1.64
C LYS A 258 15.09 11.79 1.23
N PRO A 259 15.63 12.92 0.73
CA PRO A 259 14.94 14.22 0.59
C PRO A 259 14.15 14.40 -0.73
N ASN A 260 14.48 13.63 -1.77
CA ASN A 260 14.14 14.02 -3.14
C ASN A 260 12.88 13.36 -3.72
N ARG A 261 12.27 12.40 -3.00
CA ARG A 261 11.17 11.56 -3.53
C ARG A 261 9.98 11.47 -2.58
N SER A 262 9.91 12.34 -1.58
CA SER A 262 8.78 12.42 -0.65
C SER A 262 8.19 13.82 -0.74
N LYS A 263 6.96 13.94 -1.28
CA LYS A 263 6.37 15.25 -1.55
C LYS A 263 4.91 15.35 -1.11
N LYS A 264 4.61 16.28 -0.19
CA LYS A 264 3.22 16.70 0.06
C LYS A 264 2.79 17.71 -0.98
N ILE A 265 1.62 17.50 -1.57
CA ILE A 265 1.09 18.36 -2.62
C ILE A 265 0.19 19.41 -1.97
N ALA A 266 0.67 20.66 -1.94
CA ALA A 266 0.10 21.68 -1.07
C ALA A 266 -1.37 22.04 -1.36
N ASN A 267 -1.79 21.90 -2.62
CA ASN A 267 -3.15 22.19 -3.07
C ASN A 267 -4.12 21.01 -2.89
N VAL A 268 -3.63 19.78 -2.68
CA VAL A 268 -4.50 18.63 -2.38
C VAL A 268 -4.69 18.52 -0.88
N LYS A 269 -5.93 18.60 -0.42
CA LYS A 269 -6.29 18.65 1.00
C LYS A 269 -7.18 17.49 1.40
N VAL A 270 -6.92 16.97 2.60
CA VAL A 270 -7.82 16.07 3.34
C VAL A 270 -7.96 16.54 4.78
N ILE A 271 -9.01 16.11 5.47
CA ILE A 271 -9.22 16.36 6.90
C ILE A 271 -9.27 15.01 7.61
N HIS A 272 -8.40 14.82 8.59
CA HIS A 272 -8.46 13.71 9.52
C HIS A 272 -9.49 14.07 10.60
N THR A 273 -10.69 13.49 10.54
CA THR A 273 -11.76 13.90 11.45
C THR A 273 -11.50 13.47 12.89
N MET A 274 -10.69 12.42 13.11
CA MET A 274 -10.45 11.82 14.42
C MET A 274 -11.75 11.50 15.17
N ALA A 275 -12.83 11.22 14.43
CA ALA A 275 -14.19 11.17 14.96
C ALA A 275 -14.36 10.19 16.13
N VAL A 276 -13.49 9.16 16.19
CA VAL A 276 -13.49 8.12 17.24
C VAL A 276 -12.17 8.02 18.00
N GLY A 277 -11.25 8.97 17.79
CA GLY A 277 -9.93 8.98 18.41
C GLY A 277 -9.07 7.74 18.09
N THR A 278 -8.14 7.41 18.98
CA THR A 278 -7.23 6.26 18.79
C THR A 278 -7.87 4.97 19.31
N ARG A 279 -7.98 3.95 18.44
CA ARG A 279 -8.62 2.65 18.75
C ARG A 279 -7.63 1.55 19.22
N TYR A 280 -6.35 1.86 19.33
CA TYR A 280 -5.25 0.94 19.60
C TYR A 280 -4.21 1.53 20.56
N ASN A 281 -3.35 0.68 21.11
CA ASN A 281 -2.28 1.13 21.98
C ASN A 281 -1.08 1.59 21.15
N VAL A 282 -0.64 2.83 21.38
CA VAL A 282 0.53 3.39 20.71
C VAL A 282 1.79 2.76 21.29
N ARG A 283 2.61 2.17 20.41
CA ARG A 283 3.86 1.49 20.76
C ARG A 283 5.05 2.43 20.61
N SER A 284 5.14 3.44 21.50
CA SER A 284 6.18 4.48 21.46
C SER A 284 7.61 3.92 21.49
N ASP A 285 7.80 2.72 22.06
CA ASP A 285 9.07 1.98 22.07
C ASP A 285 9.64 1.73 20.66
N LEU A 286 8.78 1.67 19.64
CA LEU A 286 9.19 1.44 18.24
C LEU A 286 9.83 2.67 17.59
N ALA A 287 9.76 3.86 18.19
CA ALA A 287 10.41 5.08 17.70
C ALA A 287 11.91 4.87 17.47
N THR A 288 12.56 4.15 18.39
CA THR A 288 14.00 3.85 18.36
C THR A 288 14.41 3.02 17.15
N LYS A 289 13.46 2.30 16.53
CA LYS A 289 13.70 1.44 15.36
C LYS A 289 13.56 2.17 14.03
N VAL A 290 12.94 3.35 14.00
CA VAL A 290 12.68 4.11 12.76
C VAL A 290 13.97 4.39 12.01
N LYS A 291 14.96 4.99 12.68
CA LYS A 291 16.23 5.35 12.05
C LYS A 291 16.93 4.14 11.43
N GLY A 292 17.07 3.06 12.19
CA GLY A 292 17.74 1.84 11.70
C GLY A 292 17.01 1.19 10.53
N GLN A 293 15.68 1.13 10.57
CA GLN A 293 14.88 0.58 9.47
C GLN A 293 14.96 1.46 8.21
N VAL A 294 14.88 2.79 8.37
CA VAL A 294 15.03 3.74 7.26
C VAL A 294 16.41 3.63 6.61
N GLU A 295 17.48 3.58 7.41
CA GLU A 295 18.84 3.42 6.90
C GLU A 295 19.01 2.10 6.13
N HIS A 296 18.42 1.02 6.65
CA HIS A 296 18.40 -0.28 5.97
C HIS A 296 17.67 -0.19 4.62
N ASP A 297 16.44 0.32 4.59
CA ASP A 297 15.63 0.34 3.38
C ASP A 297 16.09 1.37 2.36
N LYS A 298 16.76 2.46 2.79
CA LYS A 298 17.47 3.36 1.85
C LYS A 298 18.57 2.64 1.07
N LYS A 299 19.26 1.65 1.66
CA LYS A 299 20.22 0.83 0.92
C LYS A 299 19.51 -0.02 -0.13
N THR A 300 18.34 -0.58 0.18
CA THR A 300 17.50 -1.31 -0.78
C THR A 300 17.07 -0.41 -1.94
N LEU A 301 16.50 0.77 -1.64
CA LEU A 301 16.11 1.75 -2.64
C LEU A 301 17.29 2.19 -3.53
N ASN A 302 18.44 2.53 -2.94
CA ASN A 302 19.61 2.96 -3.68
C ASN A 302 20.17 1.85 -4.58
N SER A 303 20.14 0.60 -4.12
CA SER A 303 20.58 -0.55 -4.92
C SER A 303 19.66 -0.77 -6.12
N TRP A 304 18.34 -0.69 -5.91
CA TRP A 304 17.35 -0.75 -6.98
C TRP A 304 17.52 0.40 -7.98
N LEU A 305 17.72 1.63 -7.49
CA LEU A 305 17.95 2.80 -8.33
C LEU A 305 19.21 2.65 -9.18
N LYS A 306 20.32 2.13 -8.64
CA LYS A 306 21.55 1.89 -9.41
C LYS A 306 21.33 0.87 -10.53
N LYS A 307 20.61 -0.22 -10.24
CA LYS A 307 20.33 -1.29 -11.20
C LYS A 307 19.43 -0.83 -12.35
N ASN A 308 18.48 0.07 -12.08
CA ASN A 308 17.48 0.54 -13.04
C ASN A 308 17.80 1.95 -13.60
N LYS A 309 19.04 2.42 -13.42
CA LYS A 309 19.58 3.66 -14.00
C LYS A 309 20.72 3.38 -15.00
N LEU A 310 20.74 2.17 -15.56
CA LEU A 310 21.54 1.84 -16.75
C LEU A 310 20.71 2.15 -17.99
#